data_AF-A0A510DXS9-F1
#
_entry.id   AF-A0A510DXS9-F1
#
_cell.length_a   1.000
_cell.length_b   1.000
_cell.length_c   1.000
_cell.angle_alpha   90.00
_cell.angle_beta   90.00
_cell.angle_gamma   90.00
#
_symmetry.space_group_name_H-M   'P 1'
#
loop_
_entity.id
_entity.type
_entity.pdbx_description
1 polymer ?
#
loop_
_entity_poly.entity_id
_entity_poly.type
_entity_poly.pdbx_seq_one_letter_code
_entity_poly.pdbx_strand_id
1 'polypeptide(L)'
;MRKVHVTAVGTSLLGNSSKDSNVKKVIDELGLENWERMSFNDDRQRKIADNFNRIKGVLLEYLRDKGQGGSAELDSLLSAMKRFGHSKEEVYVLMYTTNTWNSELAGEVIKDYLEEQGIHGEKTEISSISSEESFYEGINDLFDKVIKRIIKFKEEGDEVFINATPGLKPETTFLSLAGLLAGADSIYYKYQEFNNVVSLPSLPITITPKYLEWLIRFAESRVYAL
;
A
#
# COMPACT_ATOMS: atom_id res chain seq x y z
N MET A 1 7.78 -9.47 -18.88
CA MET A 1 7.62 -8.08 -18.43
C MET A 1 6.35 -8.02 -17.62
N ARG A 2 6.46 -7.74 -16.33
CA ARG A 2 5.33 -7.67 -15.40
C ARG A 2 4.74 -6.27 -15.38
N LYS A 3 3.46 -6.17 -15.02
CA LYS A 3 2.75 -4.94 -14.68
C LYS A 3 2.71 -4.85 -13.15
N VAL A 4 3.67 -4.12 -12.58
CA VAL A 4 3.80 -3.99 -11.13
C VAL A 4 2.88 -2.89 -10.62
N HIS A 5 1.93 -3.24 -9.75
CA HIS A 5 1.09 -2.27 -9.06
C HIS A 5 1.60 -2.05 -7.64
N VAL A 6 2.02 -0.83 -7.31
CA VAL A 6 2.47 -0.45 -5.97
C VAL A 6 1.32 0.22 -5.23
N THR A 7 0.97 -0.26 -4.05
CA THR A 7 -0.18 0.26 -3.29
C THR A 7 0.10 0.29 -1.79
N ALA A 8 -0.29 1.40 -1.15
CA ALA A 8 -0.45 1.39 0.29
C ALA A 8 -1.61 0.46 0.67
N VAL A 9 -1.61 -0.03 1.90
CA VAL A 9 -2.74 -0.73 2.50
C VAL A 9 -3.22 0.06 3.70
N GLY A 10 -4.44 0.58 3.59
CA GLY A 10 -5.17 1.15 4.71
C GLY A 10 -6.07 0.12 5.37
N THR A 11 -7.02 0.63 6.15
CA THR A 11 -7.95 -0.18 6.95
C THR A 11 -9.37 -0.17 6.39
N SER A 12 -9.54 0.19 5.11
CA SER A 12 -10.87 0.28 4.49
C SER A 12 -11.61 -1.07 4.49
N LEU A 13 -10.88 -2.18 4.34
CA LEU A 13 -11.39 -3.55 4.51
C LEU A 13 -12.06 -3.74 5.86
N LEU A 14 -11.40 -3.29 6.93
CA LEU A 14 -11.88 -3.43 8.30
C LEU A 14 -13.18 -2.64 8.48
N GLY A 15 -13.23 -1.39 8.00
CA GLY A 15 -14.42 -0.55 8.11
C GLY A 15 -15.61 -1.05 7.28
N ASN A 16 -15.35 -1.55 6.07
CA ASN A 16 -16.40 -2.09 5.20
C ASN A 16 -16.99 -3.40 5.75
N SER A 17 -16.13 -4.27 6.26
CA SER A 17 -16.51 -5.58 6.80
C SER A 17 -17.26 -5.52 8.13
N SER A 18 -17.18 -4.41 8.88
CA SER A 18 -17.90 -4.25 10.17
C SER A 18 -19.42 -4.35 10.07
N LYS A 19 -20.00 -4.28 8.86
CA LYS A 19 -21.45 -4.46 8.61
C LYS A 19 -21.84 -5.91 8.30
N ASP A 20 -20.86 -6.76 7.98
CA ASP A 20 -21.10 -8.19 7.76
C ASP A 20 -21.42 -8.89 9.09
N SER A 21 -22.42 -9.77 9.10
CA SER A 21 -22.89 -10.40 10.34
C SER A 21 -21.85 -11.30 11.01
N ASN A 22 -21.03 -12.01 10.22
CA ASN A 22 -20.02 -12.92 10.75
C ASN A 22 -18.83 -12.15 11.30
N VAL A 23 -18.38 -11.13 10.56
CA VAL A 23 -17.31 -10.22 11.00
C VAL A 23 -17.75 -9.45 12.24
N LYS A 24 -18.96 -8.89 12.24
CA LYS A 24 -19.53 -8.14 13.36
C LYS A 24 -19.57 -8.96 14.64
N LYS A 25 -19.96 -10.23 14.56
CA LYS A 25 -19.96 -11.14 15.72
C LYS A 25 -18.57 -11.26 16.34
N VAL A 26 -17.52 -11.39 15.52
CA VAL A 26 -16.13 -11.45 16.02
C VAL A 26 -15.69 -10.11 16.61
N ILE A 27 -16.06 -8.99 15.98
CA ILE A 27 -15.78 -7.64 16.50
C ILE A 27 -16.42 -7.44 17.88
N ASP A 28 -17.70 -7.77 18.03
CA ASP A 28 -18.46 -7.60 19.27
C ASP A 28 -17.91 -8.53 20.38
N GLU A 29 -17.57 -9.78 20.06
CA GLU A 29 -16.99 -10.73 21.00
C GLU A 29 -15.61 -10.30 21.52
N LEU A 30 -14.80 -9.64 20.68
CA LEU A 30 -13.45 -9.19 21.05
C LEU A 30 -13.42 -7.73 21.54
N GLY A 31 -14.51 -6.98 21.41
CA GLY A 31 -14.56 -5.54 21.72
C GLY A 31 -13.61 -4.74 20.84
N LEU A 32 -13.76 -4.90 19.52
CA LEU A 32 -12.94 -4.27 18.46
C LEU A 32 -13.73 -3.16 17.72
N GLU A 33 -14.59 -2.41 18.41
CA GLU A 33 -15.38 -1.37 17.76
C GLU A 33 -14.47 -0.27 17.17
N ASN A 34 -14.77 0.17 15.94
CA ASN A 34 -13.98 1.15 15.18
C ASN A 34 -12.51 0.71 14.96
N TRP A 35 -12.25 -0.59 14.85
CA TRP A 35 -10.92 -1.15 14.63
C TRP A 35 -10.16 -0.60 13.41
N GLU A 36 -10.88 -0.07 12.42
CA GLU A 36 -10.29 0.58 11.26
C GLU A 36 -9.62 1.92 11.60
N ARG A 37 -9.93 2.50 12.75
CA ARG A 37 -9.37 3.79 13.23
C ARG A 37 -8.42 3.64 14.41
N MET A 38 -8.05 2.41 14.79
CA MET A 38 -7.15 2.20 15.91
C MET A 38 -5.76 2.77 15.61
N SER A 39 -5.25 3.53 16.57
CA SER A 39 -3.88 4.02 16.57
C SER A 39 -2.91 2.87 16.86
N PHE A 40 -1.63 3.09 16.60
CA PHE A 40 -0.58 2.11 16.86
C PHE A 40 -0.43 1.74 18.36
N ASN A 41 -0.82 2.64 19.27
CA ASN A 41 -0.72 2.47 20.72
C ASN A 41 -2.03 2.04 21.39
N ASP A 42 -3.07 1.69 20.64
CA ASP A 42 -4.32 1.18 21.19
C ASP A 42 -4.10 -0.24 21.73
N ASP A 43 -4.39 -0.49 23.01
CA ASP A 43 -4.22 -1.80 23.65
C ASP A 43 -5.00 -2.91 22.92
N ARG A 44 -6.08 -2.57 22.21
CA ARG A 44 -6.87 -3.51 21.42
C ARG A 44 -6.12 -4.05 20.20
N GLN A 45 -5.02 -3.44 19.77
CA GLN A 45 -4.12 -3.99 18.76
C GLN A 45 -3.63 -5.40 19.16
N ARG A 46 -3.36 -5.64 20.45
CA ARG A 46 -2.98 -6.98 20.95
C ARG A 46 -4.08 -8.00 20.78
N LYS A 47 -5.35 -7.60 20.91
CA LYS A 47 -6.48 -8.51 20.67
C LYS A 47 -6.54 -8.97 19.22
N ILE A 48 -6.19 -8.10 18.26
CA ILE A 48 -6.02 -8.51 16.86
C ILE A 48 -4.89 -9.51 16.75
N ALA A 49 -3.72 -9.22 17.34
CA ALA A 49 -2.56 -10.12 17.29
C ALA A 49 -2.89 -11.52 17.84
N ASP A 50 -3.51 -11.59 19.02
CA ASP A 50 -3.85 -12.84 19.69
C ASP A 50 -4.91 -13.66 18.93
N ASN A 51 -5.71 -13.00 18.08
CA ASN A 51 -6.80 -13.62 17.31
C ASN A 51 -6.55 -13.57 15.79
N PHE A 52 -5.31 -13.31 15.36
CA PHE A 52 -5.00 -12.92 13.98
C PHE A 52 -5.57 -13.88 12.93
N ASN A 53 -5.27 -15.17 13.05
CA ASN A 53 -5.72 -16.19 12.10
C ASN A 53 -7.25 -16.36 12.09
N ARG A 54 -7.89 -16.23 13.26
CA ARG A 54 -9.35 -16.31 13.38
C ARG A 54 -10.01 -15.16 12.62
N ILE A 55 -9.52 -13.95 12.83
CA ILE A 55 -10.08 -12.77 12.18
C ILE A 55 -9.75 -12.78 10.67
N LYS A 56 -8.52 -13.13 10.30
CA LYS A 56 -8.07 -13.30 8.90
C LYS A 56 -9.01 -14.23 8.13
N GLY A 57 -9.36 -15.39 8.71
CA GLY A 57 -10.28 -16.35 8.09
C GLY A 57 -11.67 -15.75 7.81
N VAL A 58 -12.27 -15.03 8.77
CA VAL A 58 -13.59 -14.42 8.58
C VAL A 58 -13.55 -13.26 7.56
N LEU A 59 -12.46 -12.49 7.54
CA LEU A 59 -12.28 -11.43 6.53
C LEU A 59 -12.05 -11.98 5.12
N LEU A 60 -11.36 -13.12 4.97
CA LEU A 60 -11.22 -13.80 3.68
C LEU A 60 -12.57 -14.28 3.16
N GLU A 61 -13.41 -14.89 3.99
CA GLU A 61 -14.78 -15.26 3.59
C GLU A 61 -15.60 -14.03 3.17
N TYR A 62 -15.48 -12.93 3.91
CA TYR A 62 -16.10 -11.66 3.53
C TYR A 62 -15.64 -11.18 2.15
N LEU A 63 -14.34 -11.25 1.84
CA LEU A 63 -13.82 -10.87 0.53
C LEU A 63 -14.28 -11.82 -0.58
N ARG A 64 -14.42 -13.12 -0.32
CA ARG A 64 -14.96 -14.08 -1.29
C ARG A 64 -16.41 -13.77 -1.65
N ASP A 65 -17.21 -13.27 -0.71
CA ASP A 65 -18.60 -12.82 -0.96
C ASP A 65 -18.65 -11.44 -1.66
N LYS A 66 -17.91 -10.45 -1.16
CA LYS A 66 -17.98 -9.06 -1.66
C LYS A 66 -17.15 -8.78 -2.91
N GLY A 67 -16.11 -9.57 -3.14
CA GLY A 67 -15.13 -9.36 -4.19
C GLY A 67 -14.45 -7.99 -4.09
N GLN A 68 -14.32 -7.31 -5.25
CA GLN A 68 -13.62 -6.01 -5.35
C GLN A 68 -14.16 -4.93 -4.42
N GLY A 69 -15.46 -4.95 -4.09
CA GLY A 69 -16.09 -3.95 -3.22
C GLY A 69 -15.75 -4.12 -1.74
N GLY A 70 -14.97 -5.14 -1.37
CA GLY A 70 -14.58 -5.41 0.00
C GLY A 70 -13.62 -4.36 0.59
N SER A 71 -12.76 -3.76 -0.24
CA SER A 71 -11.80 -2.74 0.20
C SER A 71 -11.48 -1.73 -0.92
N ALA A 72 -11.01 -0.54 -0.54
CA ALA A 72 -10.57 0.48 -1.48
C ALA A 72 -9.36 0.03 -2.30
N GLU A 73 -8.47 -0.77 -1.71
CA GLU A 73 -7.29 -1.34 -2.35
C GLU A 73 -7.69 -2.28 -3.50
N LEU A 74 -8.60 -3.23 -3.23
CA LEU A 74 -9.09 -4.18 -4.24
C LEU A 74 -9.90 -3.46 -5.32
N ASP A 75 -10.79 -2.56 -4.91
CA ASP A 75 -11.66 -1.84 -5.83
C ASP A 75 -10.85 -0.99 -6.81
N SER A 76 -9.84 -0.27 -6.32
CA SER A 76 -8.95 0.55 -7.17
C SER A 76 -8.02 -0.29 -8.03
N LEU A 77 -7.38 -1.33 -7.49
CA LEU A 77 -6.48 -2.22 -8.22
C LEU A 77 -7.19 -2.94 -9.38
N LEU A 78 -8.29 -3.63 -9.08
CA LEU A 78 -9.01 -4.43 -10.08
C LEU A 78 -9.68 -3.55 -11.14
N SER A 79 -10.15 -2.37 -10.75
CA SER A 79 -10.63 -1.36 -11.72
C SER A 79 -9.52 -0.85 -12.62
N ALA A 80 -8.31 -0.63 -12.08
CA ALA A 80 -7.15 -0.18 -12.84
C ALA A 80 -6.67 -1.25 -13.82
N MET A 81 -6.57 -2.51 -13.38
CA MET A 81 -6.25 -3.65 -14.26
C MET A 81 -7.22 -3.71 -15.45
N LYS A 82 -8.53 -3.60 -15.20
CA LYS A 82 -9.54 -3.56 -16.26
C LYS A 82 -9.35 -2.35 -17.18
N ARG A 83 -9.07 -1.16 -16.62
CA ARG A 83 -8.90 0.09 -17.37
C ARG A 83 -7.67 0.09 -18.27
N PHE A 84 -6.59 -0.55 -17.83
CA PHE A 84 -5.32 -0.63 -18.56
C PHE A 84 -5.18 -1.92 -19.40
N GLY A 85 -6.10 -2.87 -19.24
CA GLY A 85 -6.07 -4.14 -19.97
C GLY A 85 -5.00 -5.10 -19.47
N HIS A 86 -4.65 -5.04 -18.18
CA HIS A 86 -3.67 -5.94 -17.58
C HIS A 86 -4.32 -7.27 -17.20
N SER A 87 -3.77 -8.40 -17.65
CA SER A 87 -4.23 -9.72 -17.24
C SER A 87 -3.69 -10.09 -15.85
N LYS A 88 -4.30 -11.08 -15.19
CA LYS A 88 -3.90 -11.49 -13.83
C LYS A 88 -2.47 -12.06 -13.81
N GLU A 89 -2.11 -12.80 -14.85
CA GLU A 89 -0.82 -13.49 -15.00
C GLU A 89 0.33 -12.50 -15.26
N GLU A 90 0.02 -11.31 -15.76
CA GLU A 90 0.99 -10.24 -16.01
C GLU A 90 1.19 -9.34 -14.78
N VAL A 91 0.24 -9.32 -13.84
CA VAL A 91 0.24 -8.38 -12.72
C VAL A 91 1.04 -8.93 -11.54
N TYR A 92 1.84 -8.05 -10.96
CA TYR A 92 2.49 -8.27 -9.67
C TYR A 92 2.16 -7.11 -8.73
N VAL A 93 1.76 -7.38 -7.50
CA VAL A 93 1.35 -6.33 -6.55
C VAL A 93 2.38 -6.16 -5.45
N LEU A 94 2.95 -4.96 -5.31
CA LEU A 94 3.74 -4.58 -4.14
C LEU A 94 2.86 -3.79 -3.18
N MET A 95 2.50 -4.43 -2.06
CA MET A 95 1.76 -3.81 -0.96
C MET A 95 2.72 -3.33 0.12
N TYR A 96 2.36 -2.23 0.78
CA TYR A 96 3.00 -1.86 2.05
C TYR A 96 1.99 -1.47 3.11
N THR A 97 2.24 -1.91 4.35
CA THR A 97 1.46 -1.61 5.55
C THR A 97 2.30 -0.82 6.54
N THR A 98 1.67 -0.06 7.44
CA THR A 98 2.34 0.38 8.66
C THR A 98 2.46 -0.79 9.64
N ASN A 99 3.46 -0.76 10.53
CA ASN A 99 3.61 -1.73 11.62
C ASN A 99 2.54 -1.50 12.70
N THR A 100 1.31 -1.89 12.38
CA THR A 100 0.15 -1.92 13.28
C THR A 100 -0.66 -3.18 12.98
N TRP A 101 -1.18 -3.86 14.00
CA TRP A 101 -1.86 -5.15 13.81
C TRP A 101 -3.10 -5.05 12.92
N ASN A 102 -3.85 -3.94 12.98
CA ASN A 102 -4.98 -3.70 12.10
C ASN A 102 -4.58 -3.50 10.62
N SER A 103 -3.52 -2.76 10.34
CA SER A 103 -3.02 -2.59 8.96
C SER A 103 -2.38 -3.87 8.43
N GLU A 104 -1.61 -4.56 9.28
CA GLU A 104 -1.00 -5.84 8.95
C GLU A 104 -2.04 -6.91 8.60
N LEU A 105 -3.10 -7.01 9.41
CA LEU A 105 -4.23 -7.89 9.13
C LEU A 105 -4.89 -7.57 7.80
N ALA A 106 -5.13 -6.29 7.50
CA ALA A 106 -5.71 -5.88 6.23
C ALA A 106 -4.84 -6.32 5.05
N GLY A 107 -3.53 -6.08 5.14
CA GLY A 107 -2.56 -6.41 4.09
C GLY A 107 -2.45 -7.91 3.86
N GLU A 108 -2.39 -8.70 4.92
CA GLU A 108 -2.36 -10.17 4.84
C GLU A 108 -3.64 -10.73 4.22
N VAL A 109 -4.82 -10.22 4.59
CA VAL A 109 -6.08 -10.68 4.00
C VAL A 109 -6.18 -10.31 2.51
N ILE A 110 -5.82 -9.08 2.15
CA ILE A 110 -5.85 -8.61 0.75
C ILE A 110 -4.87 -9.41 -0.10
N LYS A 111 -3.66 -9.66 0.42
CA LYS A 111 -2.65 -10.47 -0.26
C LYS A 111 -3.15 -11.89 -0.53
N ASP A 112 -3.61 -12.59 0.49
CA ASP A 112 -4.12 -13.96 0.35
C ASP A 112 -5.31 -14.01 -0.64
N TYR A 113 -6.22 -13.04 -0.58
CA TYR A 113 -7.32 -12.96 -1.53
C TYR A 113 -6.83 -12.75 -2.97
N LEU A 114 -5.85 -11.88 -3.20
CA LEU A 114 -5.26 -11.69 -4.54
C LEU A 114 -4.58 -12.96 -5.05
N GLU A 115 -3.85 -13.68 -4.17
CA GLU A 115 -3.24 -14.97 -4.51
C GLU A 115 -4.29 -16.02 -4.88
N GLU A 116 -5.40 -16.11 -4.15
CA GLU A 116 -6.56 -16.96 -4.51
C GLU A 116 -7.16 -16.58 -5.87
N GLN A 117 -7.09 -15.31 -6.25
CA GLN A 117 -7.52 -14.84 -7.55
C GLN A 117 -6.50 -15.06 -8.66
N GLY A 118 -5.32 -15.61 -8.37
CA GLY A 118 -4.24 -15.82 -9.34
C GLY A 118 -3.41 -14.57 -9.63
N ILE A 119 -3.45 -13.57 -8.75
CA ILE A 119 -2.64 -12.34 -8.84
C ILE A 119 -1.52 -12.44 -7.82
N HIS A 120 -0.28 -12.47 -8.30
CA HIS A 120 0.88 -12.57 -7.42
C HIS A 120 1.24 -11.22 -6.80
N GLY A 121 1.83 -11.25 -5.62
CA GLY A 121 2.32 -10.04 -4.98
C GLY A 121 3.11 -10.33 -3.72
N GLU A 122 3.66 -9.27 -3.16
CA GLU A 122 4.32 -9.30 -1.87
C GLU A 122 3.84 -8.12 -1.02
N LYS A 123 4.08 -8.24 0.28
CA LYS A 123 3.81 -7.20 1.25
C LYS A 123 5.09 -6.86 1.99
N THR A 124 5.33 -5.58 2.21
CA THR A 124 6.37 -5.10 3.12
C THR A 124 5.74 -4.25 4.23
N GLU A 125 6.45 -4.10 5.33
CA GLU A 125 5.99 -3.31 6.48
C GLU A 125 6.91 -2.10 6.65
N ILE A 126 6.33 -0.91 6.81
CA ILE A 126 7.04 0.32 7.13
C ILE A 126 6.75 0.78 8.55
N SER A 127 7.66 1.58 9.09
CA SER A 127 7.50 2.23 10.39
C SER A 127 6.23 3.09 10.43
N SER A 128 5.53 3.04 11.56
CA SER A 128 4.32 3.83 11.79
C SER A 128 4.66 5.31 11.94
N ILE A 129 3.93 6.17 11.20
CA ILE A 129 4.07 7.63 11.27
C ILE A 129 3.07 8.16 12.29
N SER A 130 3.55 8.62 13.45
CA SER A 130 2.71 9.05 14.59
C SER A 130 3.06 10.42 15.17
N SER A 131 4.21 10.97 14.77
CA SER A 131 4.77 12.25 15.19
C SER A 131 5.60 12.84 14.05
N GLU A 132 5.95 14.12 14.14
CA GLU A 132 6.86 14.76 13.16
C GLU A 132 8.23 14.09 13.10
N GLU A 133 8.76 13.62 14.24
CA GLU A 133 10.04 12.90 14.28
C GLU A 133 9.93 11.56 13.55
N SER A 134 8.92 10.75 13.88
CA SER A 134 8.66 9.46 13.21
C SER A 134 8.24 9.59 11.75
N PHE A 135 7.85 10.79 11.30
CA PHE A 135 7.53 11.03 9.89
C PHE A 135 8.75 10.82 9.02
N TYR A 136 9.90 11.40 9.37
CA TYR A 136 11.13 11.23 8.58
C TYR A 136 11.64 9.79 8.62
N GLU A 137 11.47 9.10 9.74
CA GLU A 137 11.76 7.67 9.86
C GLU A 137 10.87 6.84 8.92
N GLY A 138 9.56 7.07 8.93
CA GLY A 138 8.62 6.41 8.02
C GLY A 138 8.90 6.69 6.54
N ILE A 139 9.31 7.92 6.21
CA ILE A 139 9.71 8.29 4.84
C ILE A 139 11.00 7.57 4.42
N ASN A 140 12.00 7.47 5.32
CA ASN A 140 13.21 6.69 5.06
C ASN A 140 12.89 5.20 4.86
N ASP A 141 12.02 4.64 5.69
CA ASP A 141 11.56 3.25 5.56
C ASP A 141 10.80 3.02 4.24
N LEU A 142 9.95 3.96 3.82
CA LEU A 142 9.27 3.89 2.53
C LEU A 142 10.28 3.95 1.38
N PHE A 143 11.30 4.80 1.49
CA PHE A 143 12.38 4.84 0.50
C PHE A 143 13.09 3.49 0.40
N ASP A 144 13.49 2.93 1.54
CA ASP A 144 14.26 1.70 1.60
C ASP A 144 13.48 0.45 1.17
N LYS A 145 12.21 0.36 1.57
CA LYS A 145 11.40 -0.85 1.38
C LYS A 145 10.52 -0.80 0.14
N VAL A 146 10.15 0.39 -0.33
CA VAL A 146 9.25 0.56 -1.49
C VAL A 146 9.99 1.20 -2.67
N ILE A 147 10.62 2.37 -2.50
CA ILE A 147 11.26 3.07 -3.64
C ILE A 147 12.42 2.27 -4.22
N LYS A 148 13.29 1.68 -3.39
CA LYS A 148 14.35 0.77 -3.88
C LYS A 148 13.79 -0.45 -4.61
N ARG A 149 12.58 -0.91 -4.27
CA ARG A 149 11.91 -2.00 -5.01
C ARG A 149 11.41 -1.53 -6.36
N ILE A 150 10.85 -0.32 -6.46
CA ILE A 150 10.49 0.30 -7.75
C ILE A 150 11.71 0.36 -8.67
N ILE A 151 12.86 0.83 -8.18
CA ILE A 151 14.11 0.89 -8.97
C ILE A 151 14.46 -0.51 -9.50
N LYS A 152 14.45 -1.54 -8.65
CA LYS A 152 14.73 -2.92 -9.06
C LYS A 152 13.75 -3.44 -10.12
N PHE A 153 12.46 -3.19 -9.97
CA PHE A 153 11.47 -3.58 -10.99
C PHE A 153 11.75 -2.89 -12.33
N LYS A 154 12.12 -1.60 -12.32
CA LYS A 154 12.51 -0.89 -13.54
C LYS A 154 13.79 -1.43 -14.16
N GLU A 155 14.79 -1.79 -13.36
CA GLU A 155 16.03 -2.44 -13.82
C GLU A 155 15.76 -3.83 -14.44
N GLU A 156 14.77 -4.56 -13.92
CA GLU A 156 14.29 -5.85 -14.43
C GLU A 156 13.42 -5.69 -15.71
N GLY A 157 13.15 -4.45 -16.13
CA GLY A 157 12.39 -4.13 -17.34
C GLY A 157 10.88 -4.17 -17.16
N ASP A 158 10.36 -4.14 -15.93
CA ASP A 158 8.93 -4.11 -15.66
C ASP A 158 8.33 -2.70 -15.82
N GLU A 159 7.00 -2.65 -15.98
CA GLU A 159 6.22 -1.42 -15.90
C GLU A 159 5.63 -1.27 -14.50
N VAL A 160 5.75 -0.09 -13.92
CA VAL A 160 5.36 0.21 -12.54
C VAL A 160 4.24 1.25 -12.51
N PHE A 161 3.14 0.88 -11.87
CA PHE A 161 1.93 1.66 -11.71
C PHE A 161 1.69 1.94 -10.22
N ILE A 162 1.64 3.20 -9.83
CA ILE A 162 1.40 3.62 -8.44
C ILE A 162 -0.09 3.83 -8.22
N ASN A 163 -0.66 3.08 -7.28
CA ASN A 163 -2.01 3.32 -6.78
C ASN A 163 -1.99 4.40 -5.72
N ALA A 164 -2.45 5.61 -6.06
CA ALA A 164 -2.57 6.71 -5.13
C ALA A 164 -3.93 6.74 -4.40
N THR A 165 -4.77 5.72 -4.55
CA THR A 165 -6.12 5.68 -3.96
C THR A 165 -6.08 5.43 -2.44
N PRO A 166 -5.44 4.36 -1.93
CA PRO A 166 -5.33 4.11 -0.51
C PRO A 166 -4.13 4.85 0.11
N GLY A 167 -4.12 4.95 1.44
CA GLY A 167 -3.04 5.56 2.22
C GLY A 167 -3.31 7.01 2.61
N LEU A 168 -2.43 7.56 3.46
CA LEU A 168 -2.53 8.94 3.92
C LEU A 168 -1.97 9.90 2.86
N LYS A 169 -2.61 11.07 2.69
CA LYS A 169 -2.22 12.06 1.68
C LYS A 169 -0.73 12.43 1.68
N PRO A 170 -0.05 12.63 2.83
CA PRO A 170 1.38 12.92 2.83
C PRO A 170 2.21 11.76 2.27
N GLU A 171 1.88 10.52 2.65
CA GLU A 171 2.56 9.31 2.17
C GLU A 171 2.35 9.11 0.67
N THR A 172 1.11 9.23 0.19
CA THR A 172 0.80 9.07 -1.24
C THR A 172 1.44 10.17 -2.09
N THR A 173 1.57 11.39 -1.54
CA THR A 173 2.28 12.50 -2.20
C THR A 173 3.76 12.19 -2.34
N PHE A 174 4.41 11.73 -1.26
CA PHE A 174 5.81 11.33 -1.30
C PHE A 174 6.04 10.12 -2.21
N LEU A 175 5.21 9.07 -2.11
CA LEU A 175 5.28 7.88 -2.97
C LEU A 175 5.17 8.26 -4.45
N SER A 176 4.24 9.16 -4.80
CA SER A 176 4.07 9.64 -6.16
C SER A 176 5.33 10.34 -6.68
N LEU A 177 5.88 11.28 -5.90
CA LEU A 177 7.07 12.04 -6.28
C LEU A 177 8.32 11.15 -6.38
N ALA A 178 8.61 10.40 -5.33
CA ALA A 178 9.77 9.52 -5.26
C ALA A 178 9.67 8.35 -6.24
N GLY A 179 8.46 7.83 -6.46
CA GLY A 179 8.21 6.78 -7.44
C GLY A 179 8.44 7.23 -8.88
N LEU A 180 7.98 8.43 -9.27
CA LEU A 180 8.29 8.99 -10.59
C LEU A 180 9.79 9.25 -10.76
N LEU A 181 10.48 9.77 -9.73
CA LEU A 181 11.94 9.92 -9.74
C LEU A 181 12.67 8.58 -9.88
N ALA A 182 12.10 7.50 -9.35
CA ALA A 182 12.58 6.13 -9.49
C ALA A 182 12.16 5.44 -10.80
N GLY A 183 11.45 6.14 -11.68
CA GLY A 183 11.07 5.65 -13.01
C GLY A 183 9.72 4.94 -13.10
N ALA A 184 8.80 5.15 -12.15
CA ALA A 184 7.42 4.67 -12.28
C ALA A 184 6.75 5.25 -13.53
N ASP A 185 5.98 4.42 -14.24
CA ASP A 185 5.42 4.76 -15.55
C ASP A 185 4.07 5.50 -15.45
N SER A 186 3.29 5.22 -14.41
CA SER A 186 2.00 5.87 -14.21
C SER A 186 1.59 5.92 -12.74
N ILE A 187 0.91 6.99 -12.37
CA ILE A 187 0.16 7.10 -11.12
C ILE A 187 -1.32 7.09 -11.47
N TYR A 188 -2.11 6.30 -10.75
CA TYR A 188 -3.56 6.26 -10.92
C TYR A 188 -4.28 6.45 -9.59
N TYR A 189 -5.50 6.97 -9.69
CA TYR A 189 -6.40 7.20 -8.56
C TYR A 189 -7.81 6.80 -8.95
N LYS A 190 -8.51 6.06 -8.09
CA LYS A 190 -9.93 5.76 -8.27
C LYS A 190 -10.78 6.80 -7.53
N TYR A 191 -11.51 7.62 -8.29
CA TYR A 191 -12.48 8.56 -7.73
C TYR A 191 -13.77 7.83 -7.38
N GLN A 192 -14.22 7.99 -6.14
CA GLN A 192 -15.43 7.33 -5.63
C GLN A 192 -16.70 7.99 -6.21
N GLU A 193 -16.68 9.30 -6.40
CA GLU A 193 -17.84 10.11 -6.81
C GLU A 193 -18.39 9.72 -8.18
N PHE A 194 -17.50 9.34 -9.11
CA PHE A 194 -17.86 8.88 -10.45
C PHE A 194 -17.39 7.45 -10.76
N ASN A 195 -16.96 6.71 -9.73
CA ASN A 195 -16.58 5.31 -9.77
C ASN A 195 -15.66 4.94 -10.96
N ASN A 196 -14.57 5.69 -11.15
CA ASN A 196 -13.68 5.48 -12.29
C ASN A 196 -12.22 5.72 -11.93
N VAL A 197 -11.33 5.04 -12.64
CA VAL A 197 -9.88 5.16 -12.50
C VAL A 197 -9.38 6.24 -13.45
N VAL A 198 -8.62 7.18 -12.90
CA VAL A 198 -7.98 8.26 -13.64
C VAL A 198 -6.46 8.11 -13.52
N SER A 199 -5.76 8.19 -14.66
CA SER A 199 -4.32 8.37 -14.67
C SER A 199 -4.00 9.82 -14.32
N LEU A 200 -3.27 10.03 -13.24
CA LEU A 200 -2.77 11.36 -12.88
C LEU A 200 -1.64 11.75 -13.83
N PRO A 201 -1.37 13.06 -14.03
CA PRO A 201 -0.23 13.52 -14.81
C PRO A 201 1.08 12.91 -14.29
N SER A 202 1.66 12.00 -15.06
CA SER A 202 2.83 11.19 -14.70
C SER A 202 4.00 11.56 -15.59
N LEU A 203 4.49 12.79 -15.43
CA LEU A 203 5.62 13.28 -16.23
C LEU A 203 6.91 12.56 -15.78
N PRO A 204 7.76 12.10 -16.72
CA PRO A 204 9.11 11.68 -16.37
C PRO A 204 9.86 12.86 -15.76
N ILE A 205 10.28 12.72 -14.51
CA ILE A 205 10.97 13.77 -13.77
C ILE A 205 12.30 13.27 -13.23
N THR A 206 13.21 14.21 -13.00
CA THR A 206 14.49 13.97 -12.34
C THR A 206 14.84 15.16 -11.46
N ILE A 207 15.81 14.98 -10.56
CA ILE A 207 16.38 16.08 -9.78
C ILE A 207 17.12 17.01 -10.74
N THR A 208 16.85 18.31 -10.66
CA THR A 208 17.53 19.34 -11.45
C THR A 208 19.06 19.16 -11.36
N PRO A 209 19.80 19.14 -12.50
CA PRO A 209 21.21 18.75 -12.53
C PRO A 209 22.11 19.49 -11.54
N LYS A 210 21.88 20.80 -11.39
CA LYS A 210 22.61 21.66 -10.44
C LYS A 210 22.48 21.17 -8.98
N TYR A 211 21.28 20.79 -8.56
CA TYR A 211 21.05 20.31 -7.19
C TYR A 211 21.55 18.89 -7.00
N LEU A 212 21.41 18.03 -8.02
CA LEU A 212 21.94 16.67 -7.98
C LEU A 212 23.46 16.67 -7.83
N GLU A 213 24.16 17.51 -8.58
CA GLU A 213 25.62 17.69 -8.45
C GLU A 213 26.02 18.12 -7.03
N TRP A 214 25.30 19.06 -6.44
CA TRP A 214 25.57 19.49 -5.06
C TRP A 214 25.37 18.37 -4.05
N LEU A 215 24.31 17.58 -4.20
CA LEU A 215 24.01 16.45 -3.32
C LEU A 215 25.07 15.34 -3.44
N ILE A 216 25.52 15.02 -4.66
CA ILE A 216 26.59 14.03 -4.89
C ILE A 216 27.89 14.49 -4.22
N ARG A 217 28.31 15.74 -4.44
CA ARG A 217 29.52 16.30 -3.80
C ARG A 217 29.43 16.27 -2.28
N PHE A 218 28.24 16.54 -1.72
CA PHE A 218 28.02 16.49 -0.27
C PHE A 218 28.09 15.05 0.28
N ALA A 219 27.57 14.07 -0.46
CA ALA A 219 27.67 12.67 -0.08
C ALA A 219 29.13 12.19 -0.09
N GLU A 220 29.89 12.51 -1.15
CA GLU A 220 31.30 12.14 -1.29
C GLU A 220 32.17 12.79 -0.20
N SER A 221 31.95 14.06 0.13
CA SER A 221 32.75 14.76 1.15
C SER A 221 32.59 14.15 2.56
N ARG A 222 31.44 13.54 2.85
CA ARG A 222 31.20 12.82 4.11
C ARG A 222 31.88 11.46 4.16
N VAL A 223 32.08 10.80 3.02
CA VAL A 223 32.79 9.51 2.95
C VAL A 223 34.29 9.67 3.26
N TYR A 224 34.89 10.82 2.93
CA TYR A 224 36.29 11.13 3.24
C TYR A 224 36.53 11.75 4.63
N ALA A 225 35.48 11.93 5.44
CA ALA A 225 35.56 12.50 6.79
C ALA A 225 35.44 11.46 7.92
N LEU A 226 35.35 10.17 7.56
CA LEU A 226 35.39 8.99 8.45
C LEU A 226 36.67 8.20 8.19
#